data_AF-V4KGE1-F1
#
_entry.id   AF-V4KGE1-F1
#
_cell.length_a   1.000
_cell.length_b   1.000
_cell.length_c   1.000
_cell.angle_alpha   90.00
_cell.angle_beta   90.00
_cell.angle_gamma   90.00
#
_symmetry.space_group_name_H-M   'P 1'
#
loop_
_entity.id
_entity.type
_entity.pdbx_description
1 polymer ?
#
loop_
_entity_poly.entity_id
_entity_poly.type
_entity_poly.pdbx_seq_one_letter_code
_entity_poly.pdbx_strand_id
1 'polypeptide(L)'
;MGEVPLQLTGLQETLALPHSGYTEAAAVTDWTILSIYLFVLVVAVAAYNTKRSPRKASNVVLVIPSVANEKVRESLFAALHHNRFLGVPIYLVIDEGAPLQRELEKLNWVRLVVVPRKYRPDLFGKGRA
;
A
#
# COMPACT_ATOMS: atom_id res chain seq x y z
N MET A 1 41.26 57.48 -0.61
CA MET A 1 40.06 56.62 -0.59
C MET A 1 40.45 55.30 -1.23
N GLY A 2 40.94 54.37 -0.42
CA GLY A 2 41.31 53.02 -0.85
C GLY A 2 40.23 52.07 -0.37
N GLU A 3 39.74 51.23 -1.28
CA GLU A 3 38.57 50.38 -1.10
C GLU A 3 38.81 49.24 -0.12
N VAL A 4 37.75 48.89 0.60
CA VAL A 4 37.67 47.69 1.44
C VAL A 4 36.99 46.59 0.63
N PRO A 5 37.61 45.41 0.52
CA PRO A 5 36.82 44.18 0.51
C PRO A 5 37.27 43.26 1.65
N LEU A 6 36.44 43.24 2.69
CA LEU A 6 36.51 42.37 3.86
C LEU A 6 35.60 41.15 3.60
N GLN A 7 36.04 39.97 4.06
CA GLN A 7 35.20 38.78 4.34
C GLN A 7 34.75 37.85 3.19
N LEU A 8 35.63 37.39 2.30
CA LEU A 8 35.33 36.18 1.50
C LEU A 8 36.31 35.02 1.73
N THR A 9 37.50 35.29 2.27
CA THR A 9 38.53 34.25 2.45
C THR A 9 38.25 33.33 3.66
N GLY A 10 37.55 33.81 4.69
CA GLY A 10 37.36 33.06 5.95
C GLY A 10 36.23 32.03 5.96
N LEU A 11 35.29 32.08 5.00
CA LEU A 11 34.19 31.10 4.91
C LEU A 11 34.55 29.87 4.07
N GLN A 12 35.67 29.91 3.35
CA GLN A 12 36.12 28.80 2.50
C GLN A 12 36.97 27.79 3.29
N GLU A 13 37.67 28.24 4.34
CA GLU A 13 38.46 27.36 5.22
C GLU A 13 37.62 26.49 6.14
N THR A 14 36.37 26.86 6.44
CA THR A 14 35.50 26.10 7.35
C THR A 14 34.75 24.93 6.69
N LEU A 15 34.80 24.81 5.35
CA LEU A 15 34.26 23.67 4.60
C LEU A 15 35.33 22.66 4.18
N ALA A 16 36.60 22.96 4.39
CA ALA A 16 37.69 22.02 4.16
C ALA A 16 37.77 21.06 5.36
N LEU A 17 37.05 19.93 5.27
CA LEU A 17 37.21 18.83 6.20
C LEU A 17 38.71 18.44 6.25
N PRO A 18 39.32 18.31 7.45
CA PRO A 18 40.71 17.92 7.54
C PRO A 18 40.88 16.53 6.89
N HIS A 19 41.67 16.47 5.82
CA HIS A 19 42.16 15.23 5.22
C HIS A 19 43.15 14.57 6.18
N SER A 20 42.63 14.04 7.29
CA SER A 20 43.35 13.07 8.09
C SER A 20 43.17 11.71 7.42
N GLY A 21 44.20 10.88 7.30
CA GLY A 21 44.05 9.54 6.70
C GLY A 21 42.96 8.68 7.36
N TYR A 22 42.54 9.05 8.58
CA TYR A 22 41.41 8.46 9.29
C TYR A 22 40.04 8.78 8.70
N THR A 23 39.81 9.99 8.17
CA THR A 23 38.52 10.36 7.57
C THR A 23 38.31 9.70 6.21
N GLU A 24 39.39 9.50 5.44
CA GLU A 24 39.37 8.76 4.18
C GLU A 24 39.16 7.26 4.41
N ALA A 25 39.85 6.69 5.40
CA ALA A 25 39.65 5.29 5.79
C ALA A 25 38.23 5.04 6.32
N ALA A 26 37.68 5.93 7.15
CA ALA A 26 36.32 5.85 7.65
C ALA A 26 35.27 5.93 6.53
N ALA A 27 35.45 6.86 5.59
CA ALA A 27 34.54 7.00 4.45
C ALA A 27 34.54 5.75 3.55
N VAL A 28 35.72 5.14 3.33
CA VAL A 28 35.82 3.88 2.58
C VAL A 28 35.13 2.75 3.34
N THR A 29 35.35 2.63 4.65
CA THR A 29 34.66 1.59 5.45
C THR A 29 33.15 1.76 5.43
N ASP A 30 32.64 2.98 5.57
CA ASP A 30 31.20 3.23 5.55
C ASP A 30 30.56 2.87 4.20
N TRP A 31 31.21 3.25 3.10
CA TRP A 31 30.77 2.89 1.75
C TRP A 31 30.79 1.38 1.51
N THR A 32 31.79 0.67 2.02
CA THR A 32 31.85 -0.79 1.89
C THR A 32 30.73 -1.47 2.69
N ILE A 33 30.46 -1.02 3.91
CA ILE A 33 29.38 -1.55 4.75
C ILE A 33 28.03 -1.32 4.07
N LEU A 34 27.77 -0.12 3.57
CA LEU A 34 26.54 0.22 2.87
C LEU A 34 26.36 -0.63 1.61
N SER A 35 27.42 -0.83 0.83
CA SER A 35 27.39 -1.68 -0.37
C SER A 35 27.05 -3.13 -0.04
N ILE A 36 27.63 -3.69 1.03
CA ILE A 36 27.32 -5.05 1.49
C ILE A 36 25.84 -5.17 1.89
N TYR A 37 25.32 -4.20 2.65
CA TYR A 37 23.90 -4.19 3.04
C TYR A 37 22.98 -4.10 1.82
N LEU A 38 23.29 -3.23 0.86
CA LEU A 38 22.52 -3.11 -0.37
C LEU A 38 22.53 -4.43 -1.17
N PHE A 39 23.68 -5.09 -1.26
CA PHE A 39 23.80 -6.37 -1.94
C PHE A 39 22.95 -7.45 -1.27
N VAL A 40 23.03 -7.58 0.06
CA VAL A 40 22.20 -8.52 0.83
C VAL A 40 20.71 -8.22 0.65
N LEU A 41 20.32 -6.93 0.63
CA LEU A 41 18.94 -6.52 0.39
C LEU A 41 18.46 -6.93 -1.01
N VAL A 42 19.26 -6.68 -2.05
CA VAL A 42 18.95 -7.08 -3.43
C VAL A 42 18.79 -8.59 -3.53
N VAL A 43 19.71 -9.36 -2.94
CA VAL A 43 19.64 -10.82 -2.92
C VAL A 43 18.42 -11.29 -2.14
N ALA A 44 18.11 -10.69 -0.99
CA ALA A 44 16.94 -11.04 -0.20
C ALA A 44 15.64 -10.76 -0.95
N VAL A 45 15.53 -9.62 -1.65
CA VAL A 45 14.35 -9.27 -2.46
C VAL A 45 14.23 -10.20 -3.67
N ALA A 46 15.33 -10.55 -4.32
CA ALA A 46 15.32 -11.49 -5.44
C ALA A 46 14.99 -12.92 -5.00
N ALA A 47 15.52 -13.36 -3.86
CA ALA A 47 15.24 -14.64 -3.25
C ALA A 47 13.84 -14.70 -2.61
N TYR A 48 13.24 -13.56 -2.31
CA TYR A 48 11.85 -13.42 -1.91
C TYR A 48 10.92 -13.70 -3.09
N ASN A 49 10.92 -14.96 -3.52
CA ASN A 49 9.88 -15.53 -4.35
C ASN A 49 8.64 -15.67 -3.47
N THR A 50 7.82 -14.61 -3.42
CA THR A 50 6.41 -14.77 -3.13
C THR A 50 5.93 -15.92 -4.01
N LYS A 51 5.36 -16.97 -3.40
CA LYS A 51 4.73 -18.11 -4.09
C LYS A 51 3.57 -17.58 -4.94
N ARG A 52 3.87 -16.88 -6.03
CA ARG A 52 2.91 -16.43 -7.03
C ARG A 52 2.67 -17.66 -7.87
N SER A 53 1.55 -18.34 -7.62
CA SER A 53 1.06 -19.34 -8.54
C SER A 53 1.07 -18.72 -9.94
N PRO A 54 1.81 -19.30 -10.92
CA PRO A 54 1.86 -18.77 -12.28
C PRO A 54 0.48 -18.80 -12.94
N ARG A 55 -0.43 -19.60 -12.38
CA ARG A 55 -1.82 -19.66 -12.78
C ARG A 55 -2.62 -18.66 -11.93
N LYS A 56 -3.07 -17.59 -12.58
CA LYS A 56 -4.13 -16.72 -12.05
C LYS A 56 -5.31 -17.61 -11.69
N ALA A 57 -5.83 -17.48 -10.46
CA ALA A 57 -6.98 -18.26 -10.04
C ALA A 57 -8.16 -17.94 -10.97
N SER A 58 -8.66 -18.95 -11.67
CA SER A 58 -9.67 -18.80 -12.72
C SER A 58 -11.09 -18.72 -12.18
N ASN A 59 -11.29 -19.03 -10.90
CA ASN A 59 -12.58 -19.00 -10.23
C ASN A 59 -12.49 -18.14 -8.96
N VAL A 60 -12.28 -16.84 -9.17
CA VAL A 60 -12.22 -15.85 -8.09
C VAL A 60 -13.44 -14.97 -8.19
N VAL A 61 -14.08 -14.80 -7.04
CA VAL A 61 -15.21 -13.91 -6.84
C VAL A 61 -14.80 -12.89 -5.79
N LEU A 62 -15.04 -11.62 -6.06
CA LEU A 62 -14.80 -10.57 -5.08
C LEU A 62 -16.05 -10.39 -4.23
N VAL A 63 -15.97 -10.67 -2.93
CA VAL A 63 -17.07 -10.46 -1.99
C VAL A 63 -16.73 -9.25 -1.12
N ILE A 64 -17.57 -8.22 -1.15
CA ILE A 64 -17.43 -7.02 -0.34
C ILE A 64 -18.58 -7.02 0.67
N PRO A 65 -18.35 -7.35 1.94
CA PRO A 65 -19.35 -7.13 2.98
C PRO A 65 -19.36 -5.64 3.36
N SER A 66 -20.55 -5.03 3.43
CA SER A 66 -20.71 -3.65 3.86
C SER A 66 -22.02 -3.43 4.59
N VAL A 67 -21.98 -2.62 5.65
CA VAL A 67 -23.15 -2.15 6.40
C VAL A 67 -24.02 -1.19 5.54
N ALA A 68 -23.52 -0.76 4.37
CA ALA A 68 -24.27 0.01 3.37
C ALA A 68 -25.03 1.22 3.97
N ASN A 69 -24.32 2.01 4.77
CA ASN A 69 -24.78 3.23 5.43
C ASN A 69 -24.27 4.48 4.68
N GLU A 70 -24.97 5.62 4.79
CA GLU A 70 -24.59 6.88 4.13
C GLU A 70 -23.16 7.33 4.44
N LYS A 71 -22.69 7.10 5.67
CA LYS A 71 -21.32 7.43 6.09
C LYS A 71 -20.25 6.70 5.28
N VAL A 72 -20.55 5.50 4.79
CA VAL A 72 -19.61 4.68 4.01
C VAL A 72 -19.90 4.73 2.52
N ARG A 73 -20.87 5.54 2.08
CA ARG A 73 -21.32 5.63 0.69
C ARG A 73 -20.17 5.89 -0.27
N GLU A 74 -19.47 7.00 -0.09
CA GLU A 74 -18.39 7.41 -1.01
C GLU A 74 -17.27 6.37 -1.05
N SER A 75 -16.88 5.86 0.12
CA SER A 75 -15.84 4.83 0.23
C SER A 75 -16.26 3.53 -0.46
N LEU A 76 -17.52 3.12 -0.31
CA LEU A 76 -18.07 1.92 -0.94
C LEU A 76 -18.12 2.06 -2.46
N PHE A 77 -18.61 3.19 -2.97
CA PHE A 77 -18.63 3.46 -4.41
C PHE A 77 -17.23 3.56 -5.01
N ALA A 78 -16.29 4.21 -4.31
CA ALA A 78 -14.89 4.26 -4.72
C ALA A 78 -14.26 2.87 -4.77
N ALA A 79 -14.50 2.03 -3.75
CA ALA A 79 -14.01 0.66 -3.71
C ALA A 79 -14.61 -0.19 -4.84
N LEU A 80 -15.93 -0.08 -5.08
CA LEU A 80 -16.61 -0.78 -6.16
C LEU A 80 -16.05 -0.37 -7.54
N HIS A 81 -15.81 0.92 -7.76
CA HIS A 81 -15.26 1.43 -9.02
C HIS A 81 -13.79 1.01 -9.22
N HIS A 82 -12.98 1.05 -8.17
CA HIS A 82 -11.58 0.63 -8.24
C HIS A 82 -11.44 -0.86 -8.55
N ASN A 83 -12.29 -1.69 -7.93
CA ASN A 83 -12.27 -3.13 -8.14
C ASN A 83 -12.87 -3.57 -9.48
N ARG A 84 -13.61 -2.69 -10.17
CA ARG A 84 -14.17 -2.98 -11.51
C ARG A 84 -13.07 -3.31 -12.54
N PHE A 85 -11.88 -2.75 -12.39
CA PHE A 85 -10.74 -3.02 -13.27
C PHE A 85 -10.27 -4.48 -13.23
N LEU A 86 -10.56 -5.22 -12.15
CA LEU A 86 -10.15 -6.62 -12.01
C LEU A 86 -10.89 -7.57 -12.94
N GLY A 87 -12.03 -7.16 -13.52
CA GLY A 87 -12.84 -7.99 -14.42
C GLY A 87 -13.44 -9.25 -13.77
N VAL A 88 -13.43 -9.32 -12.44
CA VAL A 88 -14.00 -10.43 -11.65
C VAL A 88 -15.44 -10.09 -11.24
N PRO A 89 -16.33 -11.09 -11.10
CA PRO A 89 -17.67 -10.86 -10.58
C PRO A 89 -17.61 -10.34 -9.14
N ILE A 90 -18.33 -9.25 -8.88
CA ILE A 90 -18.38 -8.58 -7.57
C ILE A 90 -19.73 -8.90 -6.91
N TYR A 91 -19.66 -9.46 -5.72
CA TYR A 91 -20.80 -9.70 -4.84
C TYR A 91 -20.74 -8.71 -3.68
N LEU A 92 -21.81 -7.94 -3.52
CA LEU A 92 -21.95 -6.99 -2.43
C LEU A 92 -22.93 -7.56 -1.43
N VAL A 93 -22.46 -7.79 -0.21
CA VAL A 93 -23.28 -8.34 0.87
C VAL A 93 -23.71 -7.19 1.78
N ILE A 94 -25.02 -6.99 1.91
CA ILE A 94 -25.61 -5.93 2.73
C ILE A 94 -26.62 -6.51 3.72
N ASP A 95 -26.84 -5.82 4.83
CA ASP A 95 -27.89 -6.17 5.78
C ASP A 95 -29.27 -5.72 5.26
N GLU A 96 -30.30 -6.49 5.60
CA GLU A 96 -31.68 -6.17 5.28
C GLU A 96 -32.11 -4.82 5.92
N GLY A 97 -32.56 -3.90 5.08
CA GLY A 97 -32.97 -2.56 5.48
C GLY A 97 -31.82 -1.56 5.60
N ALA A 98 -30.67 -1.85 4.98
CA ALA A 98 -29.59 -0.87 4.86
C ALA A 98 -30.05 0.38 4.06
N PRO A 99 -29.68 1.60 4.48
CA PRO A 99 -30.10 2.84 3.82
C PRO A 99 -29.80 2.88 2.32
N LEU A 100 -28.62 2.37 1.92
CA LEU A 100 -28.16 2.41 0.53
C LEU A 100 -28.68 1.27 -0.34
N GLN A 101 -29.51 0.36 0.18
CA GLN A 101 -29.98 -0.81 -0.57
C GLN A 101 -30.60 -0.44 -1.92
N ARG A 102 -31.47 0.57 -1.96
CA ARG A 102 -32.14 1.02 -3.19
C ARG A 102 -31.18 1.62 -4.22
N GLU A 103 -30.09 2.25 -3.77
CA GLU A 103 -29.07 2.79 -4.69
C GLU A 103 -28.21 1.66 -5.26
N LEU A 104 -27.88 0.67 -4.43
CA LEU A 104 -27.06 -0.47 -4.81
C LEU A 104 -27.81 -1.45 -5.72
N GLU A 105 -29.12 -1.61 -5.55
CA GLU A 105 -29.98 -2.42 -6.44
C GLU A 105 -30.01 -1.89 -7.88
N LYS A 106 -29.75 -0.59 -8.11
CA LYS A 106 -29.68 -0.02 -9.46
C LYS A 106 -28.40 -0.40 -10.21
N LEU A 107 -27.39 -0.94 -9.53
CA LEU A 107 -26.11 -1.31 -10.12
C LEU A 107 -26.19 -2.71 -10.74
N ASN A 108 -26.57 -2.78 -12.03
CA ASN A 108 -26.68 -4.06 -12.76
C ASN A 108 -25.38 -4.87 -12.88
N TRP A 109 -24.23 -4.28 -12.58
CA TRP A 109 -22.91 -4.92 -12.68
C TRP A 109 -22.40 -5.49 -11.36
N VAL A 110 -23.13 -5.28 -10.26
CA VAL A 110 -22.83 -5.83 -8.93
C VAL A 110 -23.95 -6.81 -8.56
N ARG A 111 -23.58 -7.99 -8.06
CA ARG A 111 -24.56 -8.94 -7.51
C ARG A 111 -24.82 -8.60 -6.06
N LEU A 112 -25.99 -8.04 -5.78
CA LEU A 112 -26.40 -7.71 -4.42
C LEU A 112 -26.93 -8.96 -3.70
N VAL A 113 -26.41 -9.21 -2.50
CA VAL A 113 -26.86 -10.27 -1.59
C VAL A 113 -27.34 -9.60 -0.31
N VAL A 114 -28.62 -9.77 0.00
CA VAL A 114 -29.23 -9.20 1.21
C VAL A 114 -29.26 -10.26 2.29
N VAL A 115 -28.60 -9.98 3.42
CA VAL A 115 -28.58 -10.85 4.59
C VAL A 115 -29.82 -10.55 5.43
N PRO A 116 -30.71 -11.52 5.66
CA PRO A 116 -31.91 -11.31 6.45
C PRO A 116 -31.54 -11.04 7.91
N ARG A 117 -32.31 -10.19 8.60
CA ARG A 117 -32.05 -9.86 10.02
C ARG A 117 -32.14 -11.05 10.97
N LYS A 118 -32.83 -12.11 10.54
CA LYS A 118 -32.95 -13.38 11.28
C LYS A 118 -31.67 -14.22 11.22
N TYR A 119 -30.68 -13.80 10.44
CA TYR A 119 -29.39 -14.49 10.36
C TYR A 119 -28.69 -14.40 11.71
N ARG A 120 -28.08 -15.52 12.13
CA ARG A 120 -27.40 -15.65 13.42
C ARG A 120 -25.96 -15.10 13.28
N PRO A 121 -25.65 -13.90 13.83
CA PRO A 121 -24.31 -13.34 13.73
C PRO A 121 -23.29 -14.07 14.62
N ASP A 122 -23.78 -14.89 15.55
CA ASP A 122 -23.03 -15.73 16.48
C ASP A 122 -22.36 -16.94 15.81
N LEU A 123 -22.76 -17.28 14.59
CA LEU A 123 -22.21 -18.43 13.86
C LEU A 123 -20.93 -18.05 13.11
N PHE A 124 -19.79 -18.52 13.62
CA PHE A 124 -18.52 -18.45 12.89
C PHE A 124 -18.48 -19.48 11.76
N GLY A 125 -18.41 -18.99 10.52
CA GLY A 125 -18.18 -19.84 9.36
C GLY A 125 -16.79 -20.48 9.42
N LYS A 126 -16.70 -21.81 9.29
CA LYS A 126 -15.42 -22.52 9.19
C LYS A 126 -14.77 -22.20 7.84
N GLY A 127 -13.85 -21.23 7.82
CA GLY A 127 -13.01 -20.98 6.66
C GLY A 127 -12.15 -22.20 6.34
N ARG A 128 -12.25 -22.73 5.12
CA ARG A 128 -11.26 -23.66 4.58
C ARG A 128 -10.32 -22.85 3.70
N ALA A 129 -9.13 -22.59 4.21
CA ALA A 129 -8.02 -22.00 3.46
C ALA A 129 -7.40 -23.04 2.52
#